data_AF-A0A453J576-F1
#
_entry.id   AF-A0A453J576-F1
#
_cell.length_a   1.000
_cell.length_b   1.000
_cell.length_c   1.000
_cell.angle_alpha   90.00
_cell.angle_beta   90.00
_cell.angle_gamma   90.00
#
_symmetry.space_group_name_H-M   'P 1'
#
loop_
_entity.id
_entity.type
_entity.pdbx_description
1 polymer ?
#
loop_
_entity_poly.entity_id
_entity_poly.type
_entity_poly.pdbx_seq_one_letter_code
_entity_poly.pdbx_strand_id
1 'polypeptide(L)'
;KSFQCAPGANPPPPSPKPTPRRCHHHCRRRRARPLEAQPPGDTTVVSAAMICAISGEVPEDPVLSTNSGLLFERRLIQRYIEDHGKCPVTKEELAMDDLVTVKTNKIPKPRPLQAASVPGLLGMFQNEWDALMLSNFALEQQLHTARQELSHALYQHDAACRVIARLKKERDESRTLLAQAERQIPISAAGPAPVAAVTNGKRALEDEVGPDGKKIRPGINPVIIDELTECNSVLSAQRKKRQ
;
A
#
# COMPACT_ATOMS: atom_id res chain seq x y z
N LYS A 1 -57.57 35.95 -17.52
CA LYS A 1 -56.30 35.25 -17.19
C LYS A 1 -56.13 35.28 -15.69
N SER A 2 -56.78 34.36 -14.99
CA SER A 2 -56.70 34.25 -13.53
C SER A 2 -57.44 32.97 -13.13
N PHE A 3 -56.78 31.83 -13.31
CA PHE A 3 -57.24 30.59 -12.71
C PHE A 3 -56.78 30.59 -11.25
N GLN A 4 -57.77 30.59 -10.37
CA GLN A 4 -57.65 30.51 -8.93
C GLN A 4 -57.03 29.17 -8.50
N CYS A 5 -56.15 29.24 -7.49
CA CYS A 5 -55.61 28.10 -6.76
C CYS A 5 -56.73 27.37 -6.02
N ALA A 6 -56.89 26.07 -6.28
CA ALA A 6 -57.58 25.15 -5.38
C ALA A 6 -56.62 24.67 -4.27
N PRO A 7 -57.10 24.45 -3.03
CA PRO A 7 -56.26 24.02 -1.92
C PRO A 7 -55.90 22.53 -2.06
N GLY A 8 -54.65 22.26 -2.40
CA GLY A 8 -54.10 20.91 -2.51
C GLY A 8 -53.79 20.31 -1.14
N ALA A 9 -54.52 19.23 -0.83
CA ALA A 9 -54.29 18.14 0.12
C ALA A 9 -53.01 18.16 0.99
N ASN A 10 -53.22 17.95 2.30
CA ASN A 10 -52.16 17.61 3.27
C ASN A 10 -51.32 16.41 2.80
N PRO A 11 -49.99 16.43 2.97
CA PRO A 11 -49.13 15.31 2.62
C PRO A 11 -49.43 14.10 3.53
N PRO A 12 -49.36 12.86 3.00
CA PRO A 12 -49.58 11.65 3.79
C PRO A 12 -48.47 11.47 4.85
N PRO A 13 -48.76 10.82 5.98
CA PRO A 13 -47.78 10.65 7.06
C PRO A 13 -46.59 9.79 6.61
N PRO A 14 -45.38 10.03 7.17
CA PRO A 14 -44.18 9.32 6.77
C PRO A 14 -44.30 7.82 7.12
N SER A 15 -43.90 6.98 6.16
CA SER A 15 -43.83 5.53 6.33
C SER A 15 -42.86 5.14 7.45
N PRO A 16 -43.14 4.06 8.20
CA PRO A 16 -42.30 3.66 9.32
C PRO A 16 -40.90 3.28 8.85
N LYS A 17 -39.89 3.88 9.49
CA LYS A 17 -38.46 3.62 9.24
C LYS A 17 -38.17 2.12 9.42
N PRO A 18 -37.39 1.48 8.53
CA PRO A 18 -37.02 0.09 8.72
C PRO A 18 -36.11 -0.01 9.96
N THR A 19 -36.48 -0.90 10.89
CA THR A 19 -35.68 -1.23 12.05
C THR A 19 -34.34 -1.85 11.61
N PRO A 20 -33.24 -1.60 12.34
CA PRO A 20 -31.94 -2.14 11.97
C PRO A 20 -31.97 -3.66 12.18
N ARG A 21 -32.12 -4.41 11.09
CA ARG A 21 -31.87 -5.85 11.11
C ARG A 21 -30.41 -6.04 11.51
N ARG A 22 -30.23 -6.73 12.64
CA ARG A 22 -28.95 -7.16 13.18
C ARG A 22 -28.24 -8.04 12.14
N CYS A 23 -27.42 -7.44 11.30
CA CYS A 23 -26.56 -8.18 10.39
C CYS A 23 -25.54 -8.93 11.23
N HIS A 24 -25.79 -10.22 11.48
CA HIS A 24 -24.75 -11.14 11.90
C HIS A 24 -23.66 -11.10 10.83
N HIS A 25 -22.56 -10.40 11.14
CA HIS A 25 -21.31 -10.50 10.39
C HIS A 25 -20.79 -11.92 10.57
N HIS A 26 -21.31 -12.85 9.76
CA HIS A 26 -20.56 -14.02 9.39
C HIS A 26 -19.37 -13.51 8.57
N CYS A 27 -18.23 -13.39 9.26
CA CYS A 27 -16.92 -13.34 8.65
C CYS A 27 -16.71 -14.68 7.92
N ARG A 28 -17.33 -14.82 6.74
CA ARG A 28 -16.90 -15.79 5.75
C ARG A 28 -15.48 -15.37 5.41
N ARG A 29 -14.49 -16.08 5.98
CA ARG A 29 -13.14 -16.14 5.42
C ARG A 29 -13.33 -16.36 3.92
N ARG A 30 -13.17 -15.30 3.12
CA ARG A 30 -12.89 -15.45 1.70
C ARG A 30 -11.60 -16.24 1.69
N ARG A 31 -11.68 -17.55 1.43
CA ARG A 31 -10.53 -18.28 0.94
C ARG A 31 -10.01 -17.43 -0.22
N ALA A 32 -8.80 -16.93 -0.09
CA ALA A 32 -8.09 -16.34 -1.21
C ALA A 32 -8.29 -17.32 -2.37
N ARG A 33 -8.82 -16.82 -3.51
CA ARG A 33 -8.75 -17.61 -4.73
C ARG A 33 -7.29 -18.02 -4.89
N PRO A 34 -6.99 -19.29 -5.19
CA PRO A 34 -5.65 -19.66 -5.60
C PRO A 34 -5.26 -18.69 -6.72
N LEU A 35 -4.14 -18.00 -6.53
CA LEU A 35 -3.51 -17.22 -7.58
C LEU A 35 -3.33 -18.20 -8.75
N GLU A 36 -4.16 -18.05 -9.77
CA GLU A 36 -4.05 -18.83 -10.99
C GLU A 36 -2.64 -18.54 -11.50
N ALA A 37 -1.80 -19.58 -11.48
CA ALA A 37 -0.42 -19.49 -11.90
C ALA A 37 -0.44 -18.98 -13.34
N GLN A 38 0.01 -17.73 -13.52
CA GLN A 38 0.35 -17.25 -14.84
C GLN A 38 1.36 -18.24 -15.44
N PRO A 39 1.20 -18.66 -16.71
CA PRO A 39 2.23 -19.45 -17.37
C PRO A 39 3.55 -18.67 -17.26
N PRO A 40 4.72 -19.34 -17.20
CA PRO A 40 5.99 -18.67 -17.01
C PRO A 40 6.19 -17.67 -18.16
N GLY A 41 5.86 -16.41 -17.87
CA GLY A 41 6.15 -15.29 -18.72
C GLY A 41 7.65 -15.24 -18.86
N ASP A 42 8.06 -15.10 -20.10
CA ASP A 42 9.43 -14.95 -20.56
C ASP A 42 10.34 -14.41 -19.47
N THR A 43 11.35 -15.23 -19.16
CA THR A 43 12.60 -14.88 -18.50
C THR A 43 12.74 -13.37 -18.36
N THR A 44 12.66 -12.88 -17.12
CA THR A 44 13.09 -11.55 -16.74
C THR A 44 14.60 -11.44 -17.00
N VAL A 45 14.95 -11.28 -18.27
CA VAL A 45 16.15 -10.56 -18.65
C VAL A 45 15.88 -9.16 -18.14
N VAL A 46 16.66 -8.73 -17.15
CA VAL A 46 16.86 -7.30 -16.89
C VAL A 46 17.48 -6.76 -18.16
N SER A 47 16.64 -6.45 -19.14
CA SER A 47 17.04 -5.94 -20.44
C SER A 47 17.52 -4.54 -20.17
N ALA A 48 18.84 -4.33 -20.21
CA ALA A 48 19.40 -2.99 -20.28
C ALA A 48 18.74 -2.28 -21.46
N ALA A 49 17.83 -1.37 -21.15
CA ALA A 49 16.77 -1.00 -22.07
C ALA A 49 17.29 -0.09 -23.19
N MET A 50 17.25 -0.54 -24.44
CA MET A 50 17.38 0.33 -25.62
C MET A 50 16.04 0.96 -25.98
N ILE A 51 15.42 1.64 -25.01
CA ILE A 51 14.15 2.35 -25.21
C ILE A 51 14.34 3.81 -24.85
N CYS A 52 13.63 4.68 -25.58
CA CYS A 52 13.58 6.10 -25.29
C CYS A 52 12.93 6.32 -23.92
N ALA A 53 13.58 7.08 -23.04
CA ALA A 53 13.06 7.35 -21.70
C ALA A 53 11.81 8.25 -21.68
N ILE A 54 11.45 8.90 -22.80
CA ILE A 54 10.24 9.72 -22.93
C ILE A 54 9.07 8.89 -23.46
N SER A 55 9.25 8.21 -24.61
CA SER A 55 8.17 7.48 -25.28
C SER A 55 8.04 6.02 -24.84
N GLY A 56 9.06 5.44 -24.23
CA GLY A 56 9.12 4.01 -23.92
C GLY A 56 9.30 3.11 -25.16
N GLU A 57 9.45 3.69 -26.34
CA GLU A 57 9.63 2.97 -27.61
C GLU A 57 11.10 2.91 -28.02
N VAL A 58 11.42 1.96 -28.90
CA VAL A 58 12.74 1.92 -29.55
C VAL A 58 12.89 3.13 -30.46
N PRO A 59 13.87 4.02 -30.21
CA PRO A 59 14.06 5.23 -31.00
C PRO A 59 14.50 4.93 -32.44
N GLU A 60 14.13 5.80 -33.37
CA GLU A 60 14.61 5.76 -34.75
C GLU A 60 15.97 6.45 -34.88
N ASP A 61 16.11 7.63 -34.26
CA ASP A 61 17.36 8.38 -34.17
C ASP A 61 17.75 8.57 -32.68
N PRO A 62 18.47 7.59 -32.10
CA PRO A 62 18.84 7.61 -30.68
C PRO A 62 19.91 8.66 -30.37
N VAL A 63 19.64 9.45 -29.34
CA VAL A 63 20.61 10.38 -28.73
C VAL A 63 20.76 10.09 -27.24
N LEU A 64 21.98 10.17 -26.74
CA LEU A 64 22.32 10.04 -25.33
C LEU A 64 22.58 11.42 -24.74
N SER A 65 22.07 11.64 -23.54
CA SER A 65 22.49 12.78 -22.71
C SER A 65 23.77 12.39 -21.96
N THR A 66 24.82 13.21 -22.06
CA THR A 66 26.09 12.99 -21.34
C THR A 66 25.94 13.05 -19.82
N ASN A 67 25.02 13.90 -19.35
CA ASN A 67 24.84 14.17 -17.92
C ASN A 67 24.08 13.03 -17.23
N SER A 68 23.01 12.54 -17.87
CA SER A 68 22.12 11.53 -17.29
C SER A 68 22.43 10.09 -17.75
N GLY A 69 23.16 9.92 -18.84
CA GLY A 69 23.39 8.61 -19.47
C GLY A 69 22.12 7.97 -20.05
N LEU A 70 21.01 8.71 -20.12
CA LEU A 70 19.73 8.22 -20.62
C LEU A 70 19.63 8.37 -22.13
N LEU A 71 18.91 7.42 -22.75
CA LEU A 71 18.69 7.35 -24.17
C LEU A 71 17.33 7.95 -24.55
N PHE A 72 17.34 8.81 -25.55
CA PHE A 72 16.19 9.56 -26.01
C PHE A 72 16.05 9.49 -27.53
N GLU A 73 14.84 9.72 -28.00
CA GLU A 73 14.56 10.05 -29.40
C GLU A 73 14.93 11.51 -29.66
N ARG A 74 15.74 11.78 -30.69
CA ARG A 74 16.25 13.14 -30.99
C ARG A 74 15.14 14.19 -31.05
N ARG A 75 14.05 13.90 -31.77
CA ARG A 75 12.92 14.82 -31.94
C ARG A 75 12.25 15.21 -30.62
N LEU A 76 12.12 14.24 -29.70
CA LEU A 76 11.40 14.44 -28.44
C LEU A 76 12.25 15.23 -27.44
N ILE A 77 13.53 14.89 -27.30
CA ILE A 77 14.41 15.58 -26.35
C ILE A 77 14.73 17.00 -26.80
N GLN A 78 14.93 17.23 -28.10
CA GLN A 78 15.15 18.57 -28.63
C GLN A 78 13.95 19.49 -28.31
N ARG A 79 12.73 19.05 -28.63
CA ARG A 79 11.54 19.84 -28.30
C ARG A 79 11.42 20.11 -26.80
N TYR A 80 11.74 19.12 -25.96
CA TYR A 80 11.67 19.28 -24.51
C TYR A 80 12.73 20.27 -23.97
N ILE A 81 13.95 20.27 -24.51
CA ILE A 81 15.00 21.23 -24.14
C ILE A 81 14.63 22.64 -24.59
N GLU A 82 14.02 22.80 -25.77
CA GLU A 82 13.52 24.12 -26.25
C GLU A 82 12.46 24.69 -25.31
N ASP A 83 11.54 23.86 -24.80
CA ASP A 83 10.44 24.31 -23.94
C ASP A 83 10.86 24.49 -22.46
N HIS A 84 11.79 23.68 -21.95
CA HIS A 84 12.09 23.60 -20.51
C HIS A 84 13.56 23.75 -20.11
N GLY A 85 14.51 23.59 -21.03
CA GLY A 85 15.96 23.68 -20.77
C GLY A 85 16.51 22.66 -19.77
N LYS A 86 15.78 21.56 -19.52
CA LYS A 86 16.10 20.55 -18.50
C LYS A 86 15.90 19.14 -19.03
N CYS A 87 16.44 18.14 -18.34
CA CYS A 87 16.20 16.73 -18.61
C CYS A 87 14.81 16.30 -18.08
N PRO A 88 14.00 15.55 -18.86
CA PRO A 88 12.64 15.15 -18.44
C PRO A 88 12.59 14.16 -17.28
N VAL A 89 13.67 13.41 -17.03
CA VAL A 89 13.72 12.37 -15.98
C VAL A 89 14.49 12.87 -14.75
N THR A 90 15.73 13.33 -14.94
CA THR A 90 16.60 13.78 -13.83
C THR A 90 16.30 15.21 -13.37
N LYS A 91 15.65 16.03 -14.21
CA LYS A 91 15.36 17.45 -13.98
C LYS A 91 16.61 18.34 -13.87
N GLU A 92 17.77 17.84 -14.29
CA GLU A 92 19.03 18.58 -14.38
C GLU A 92 19.04 19.47 -15.62
N GLU A 93 19.87 20.51 -15.62
CA GLU A 93 20.07 21.37 -16.78
C GLU A 93 20.74 20.57 -17.91
N LEU A 94 20.18 20.69 -19.12
CA LEU A 94 20.63 19.94 -20.29
C LEU A 94 20.56 20.84 -21.51
N ALA A 95 21.70 21.07 -22.15
CA ALA A 95 21.79 21.84 -23.38
C ALA A 95 21.73 20.93 -24.62
N MET A 96 21.48 21.52 -25.79
CA MET A 96 21.47 20.78 -27.07
C MET A 96 22.82 20.16 -27.41
N ASP A 97 23.90 20.84 -27.01
CA ASP A 97 25.28 20.42 -27.32
C ASP A 97 25.71 19.21 -26.49
N ASP A 98 25.03 18.94 -25.38
CA ASP A 98 25.26 17.79 -24.49
C ASP A 98 24.62 16.49 -25.02
N LEU A 99 23.97 16.55 -26.19
CA LEU A 99 23.33 15.40 -26.84
C LEU A 99 24.28 14.72 -27.81
N VAL A 100 24.62 13.46 -27.51
CA VAL A 100 25.49 12.63 -28.35
C VAL A 100 24.66 11.66 -29.17
N THR A 101 24.72 11.75 -30.49
CA THR A 101 24.04 10.80 -31.38
C THR A 101 24.69 9.42 -31.35
N VAL A 102 23.89 8.38 -31.16
CA VAL A 102 24.36 6.98 -31.16
C VAL A 102 24.09 6.36 -32.52
N LYS A 103 25.11 5.76 -33.13
CA LYS A 103 24.93 4.99 -34.36
C LYS A 103 24.48 3.59 -33.99
N THR A 104 23.24 3.24 -34.33
CA THR A 104 22.68 1.89 -34.17
C THR A 104 22.40 1.26 -35.53
N ASN A 105 22.44 -0.07 -35.58
CA ASN A 105 22.00 -0.81 -36.77
C ASN A 105 20.46 -0.72 -36.85
N LYS A 106 19.94 -0.03 -37.87
CA LYS A 106 18.51 0.08 -38.11
C LYS A 106 17.96 -1.28 -38.53
N ILE A 107 17.34 -2.02 -37.61
CA ILE A 107 16.59 -3.23 -37.93
C ILE A 107 15.19 -2.78 -38.35
N PRO A 108 14.83 -2.82 -39.65
CA PRO A 108 13.53 -2.36 -40.10
C PRO A 108 12.47 -3.31 -39.54
N LYS A 109 11.49 -2.74 -38.82
CA LYS A 109 10.31 -3.50 -38.42
C LYS A 109 9.57 -3.92 -39.71
N PRO A 110 9.16 -5.20 -39.84
CA PRO A 110 8.45 -5.65 -41.03
C PRO A 110 7.15 -4.84 -41.16
N ARG A 111 6.90 -4.30 -42.36
CA ARG A 111 5.71 -3.50 -42.64
C ARG A 111 4.47 -4.39 -42.42
N PRO A 112 3.50 -3.99 -41.58
CA PRO A 112 2.26 -4.73 -41.44
C PRO A 112 1.47 -4.67 -42.75
N LEU A 113 0.82 -5.78 -43.13
CA LEU A 113 0.07 -5.91 -44.39
C LEU A 113 -1.01 -4.82 -44.56
N GLN A 114 -1.55 -4.29 -43.47
CA GLN A 114 -2.52 -3.20 -43.49
C GLN A 114 -1.91 -1.82 -43.83
N ALA A 115 -0.60 -1.64 -43.69
CA ALA A 115 0.12 -0.44 -44.10
C ALA A 115 0.56 -0.46 -45.59
N ALA A 116 0.00 -1.38 -46.40
CA ALA A 116 0.29 -1.51 -47.82
C ALA A 116 -0.70 -0.76 -48.73
N SER A 117 -1.85 -0.32 -48.20
CA SER A 117 -2.87 0.42 -48.97
C SER A 117 -3.34 1.66 -48.21
N VAL A 118 -3.76 2.70 -48.95
CA VAL A 118 -4.28 3.94 -48.34
C VAL A 118 -5.47 3.68 -47.40
N PRO A 119 -6.46 2.83 -47.77
CA PRO A 119 -7.55 2.50 -46.85
C PRO A 119 -7.08 1.77 -45.58
N GLY A 120 -6.10 0.88 -45.69
CA GLY A 120 -5.56 0.17 -44.55
C GLY A 120 -4.77 1.08 -43.59
N LEU A 121 -4.02 2.05 -44.13
CA LEU A 121 -3.32 3.05 -43.33
C LEU A 121 -4.29 3.95 -42.54
N LEU A 122 -5.40 4.38 -43.16
CA LEU A 122 -6.45 5.14 -42.48
C LEU A 122 -7.10 4.33 -41.36
N GLY A 123 -7.35 3.04 -41.60
CA GLY A 123 -7.84 2.13 -40.55
C GLY A 123 -6.87 2.01 -39.37
N MET A 124 -5.56 1.91 -39.64
CA MET A 124 -4.54 1.90 -38.59
C MET A 124 -4.53 3.21 -37.80
N PHE A 125 -4.57 4.37 -38.45
CA PHE A 125 -4.60 5.66 -37.76
C PHE A 125 -5.85 5.84 -36.88
N GLN A 126 -7.01 5.36 -37.33
CA GLN A 126 -8.22 5.38 -36.51
C GLN A 126 -8.03 4.52 -35.25
N ASN A 127 -7.49 3.31 -35.39
CA ASN A 127 -7.27 2.42 -34.26
C ASN A 127 -6.26 3.00 -33.24
N GLU A 128 -5.15 3.57 -33.70
CA GLU A 128 -4.15 4.20 -32.82
C GLU A 128 -4.73 5.44 -32.11
N TRP A 129 -5.55 6.23 -32.81
CA TRP A 129 -6.19 7.40 -32.22
C TRP A 129 -7.26 6.99 -31.18
N ASP A 130 -8.09 5.99 -31.48
CA ASP A 130 -9.06 5.44 -30.55
C ASP A 130 -8.37 4.88 -29.30
N ALA A 131 -7.26 4.14 -29.48
CA ALA A 131 -6.44 3.63 -28.39
C ALA A 131 -5.85 4.76 -27.53
N LEU A 132 -5.30 5.81 -28.15
CA LEU A 132 -4.77 6.99 -27.47
C LEU A 132 -5.87 7.67 -26.64
N MET A 133 -7.04 7.93 -27.24
CA MET A 133 -8.16 8.58 -26.57
C MET A 133 -8.68 7.78 -25.37
N LEU A 134 -8.84 6.46 -25.52
CA LEU A 134 -9.23 5.58 -24.41
C LEU A 134 -8.18 5.54 -23.31
N SER A 135 -6.89 5.51 -23.67
CA SER A 135 -5.79 5.54 -22.70
C SER A 135 -5.74 6.85 -21.92
N ASN A 136 -5.95 8.00 -22.59
CA ASN A 136 -5.97 9.30 -21.94
C ASN A 136 -7.14 9.41 -20.97
N PHE A 137 -8.34 8.98 -21.37
CA PHE A 137 -9.50 8.96 -20.50
C PHE A 137 -9.27 8.06 -19.26
N ALA A 138 -8.69 6.86 -19.46
CA ALA A 138 -8.36 5.97 -18.36
C ALA A 138 -7.32 6.58 -17.39
N LEU A 139 -6.29 7.27 -17.90
CA LEU A 139 -5.29 7.97 -17.10
C LEU A 139 -5.91 9.13 -16.31
N GLU A 140 -6.77 9.95 -16.92
CA GLU A 140 -7.52 11.01 -16.24
C GLU A 140 -8.39 10.44 -15.11
N GLN A 141 -9.12 9.36 -15.40
CA GLN A 141 -9.94 8.68 -14.41
C GLN A 141 -9.11 8.15 -13.23
N GLN A 142 -7.96 7.51 -13.50
CA GLN A 142 -7.04 7.03 -12.46
C GLN A 142 -6.49 8.17 -11.61
N LEU A 143 -6.13 9.29 -12.25
CA LEU A 143 -5.63 10.48 -11.56
C LEU A 143 -6.71 11.07 -10.63
N HIS A 144 -7.97 11.12 -11.07
CA HIS A 144 -9.08 11.55 -10.21
C HIS A 144 -9.31 10.61 -9.03
N THR A 145 -9.30 9.30 -9.26
CA THR A 145 -9.42 8.29 -8.19
C THR A 145 -8.27 8.41 -7.19
N ALA A 146 -7.02 8.49 -7.66
CA ALA A 146 -5.85 8.63 -6.81
C ALA A 146 -5.89 9.90 -5.94
N ARG A 147 -6.40 11.02 -6.48
CA ARG A 147 -6.62 12.25 -5.70
C ARG A 147 -7.65 12.05 -4.58
N GLN A 148 -8.73 11.33 -4.84
CA GLN A 148 -9.75 11.04 -3.83
C GLN A 148 -9.21 10.10 -2.75
N GLU A 149 -8.50 9.04 -3.14
CA GLU A 149 -7.87 8.09 -2.22
C GLU A 149 -6.83 8.78 -1.33
N LEU A 150 -5.98 9.63 -1.90
CA LEU A 150 -5.01 10.43 -1.15
C LEU A 150 -5.71 11.35 -0.15
N SER A 151 -6.76 12.06 -0.58
CA SER A 151 -7.51 12.95 0.31
C SER A 151 -8.11 12.18 1.49
N HIS A 152 -8.72 11.03 1.22
CA HIS A 152 -9.26 10.16 2.25
C HIS A 152 -8.18 9.63 3.20
N ALA A 153 -7.01 9.22 2.69
CA ALA A 153 -5.89 8.77 3.51
C ALA A 153 -5.36 9.89 4.43
N LEU A 154 -5.28 11.13 3.95
CA LEU A 154 -4.88 12.28 4.76
C LEU A 154 -5.89 12.60 5.87
N TYR A 155 -7.19 12.49 5.60
CA TYR A 155 -8.22 12.65 6.64
C TYR A 155 -8.11 11.56 7.73
N GLN A 156 -7.87 10.31 7.33
CA GLN A 156 -7.65 9.23 8.28
C GLN A 156 -6.36 9.43 9.09
N HIS A 157 -5.30 9.95 8.46
CA HIS A 157 -4.05 10.28 9.15
C HIS A 157 -4.26 11.35 10.24
N ASP A 158 -4.95 12.46 9.94
CA ASP A 158 -5.24 13.48 10.96
C ASP A 158 -6.09 12.93 12.11
N ALA A 159 -7.11 12.12 11.79
CA ALA A 159 -7.93 11.45 12.80
C ALA A 159 -7.10 10.52 13.70
N ALA A 160 -6.21 9.73 13.11
CA ALA A 160 -5.29 8.85 13.84
C ALA A 160 -4.32 9.65 14.72
N CYS A 161 -3.78 10.77 14.23
CA CYS A 161 -2.92 11.66 15.01
C CYS A 161 -3.63 12.19 16.27
N ARG A 162 -4.92 12.54 16.18
CA ARG A 162 -5.73 12.96 17.34
C ARG A 162 -5.92 11.84 18.35
N VAL A 163 -6.16 10.61 17.89
CA VAL A 163 -6.26 9.43 18.76
C VAL A 163 -4.93 9.15 19.46
N ILE A 164 -3.82 9.20 18.74
CA ILE A 164 -2.48 9.02 19.31
C ILE A 164 -2.20 10.09 20.37
N ALA A 165 -2.53 11.36 20.11
CA ALA A 165 -2.33 12.43 21.09
C ALA A 165 -3.14 12.18 22.38
N ARG A 166 -4.40 11.75 22.25
CA ARG A 166 -5.24 11.40 23.40
C ARG A 166 -4.67 10.21 24.19
N LEU A 167 -4.34 9.12 23.50
CA LEU A 167 -3.76 7.93 24.13
C LEU A 167 -2.40 8.22 24.78
N LYS A 168 -1.60 9.10 24.17
CA LYS A 168 -0.34 9.58 24.77
C LYS A 168 -0.61 10.28 26.11
N LYS A 169 -1.59 11.18 26.15
CA LYS A 169 -1.98 11.89 27.39
C LYS A 169 -2.45 10.91 28.47
N GLU A 170 -3.37 10.00 28.14
CA GLU A 170 -3.89 8.99 29.10
C GLU A 170 -2.78 8.06 29.62
N ARG A 171 -1.83 7.68 28.74
CA ARG A 171 -0.65 6.89 29.12
C ARG A 171 0.27 7.66 30.06
N ASP A 172 0.50 8.94 29.79
CA ASP A 172 1.36 9.78 30.61
C ASP A 172 0.74 10.04 31.98
N GLU A 173 -0.57 10.33 32.05
CA GLU A 173 -1.33 10.43 33.30
C GLU A 173 -1.21 9.15 34.14
N SER A 174 -1.45 7.98 33.53
CA SER A 174 -1.33 6.69 34.21
C SER A 174 0.07 6.44 34.77
N ARG A 175 1.12 6.78 34.00
CA ARG A 175 2.51 6.66 34.46
C ARG A 175 2.84 7.60 35.61
N THR A 176 2.32 8.83 35.58
CA THR A 176 2.53 9.77 36.68
C THR A 176 1.86 9.30 37.97
N LEU A 177 0.65 8.73 37.90
CA LEU A 177 -0.03 8.15 39.06
C LEU A 177 0.73 6.95 39.62
N LEU A 178 1.24 6.05 38.76
CA LEU A 178 2.10 4.93 39.20
C LEU A 178 3.37 5.43 39.89
N ALA A 179 4.05 6.43 39.32
CA ALA A 179 5.24 7.01 39.94
C ALA A 179 4.94 7.69 41.29
N GLN A 180 3.75 8.28 41.46
CA GLN A 180 3.29 8.81 42.75
C GLN A 180 3.01 7.69 43.76
N ALA A 181 2.33 6.62 43.34
CA ALA A 181 2.06 5.46 44.18
C ALA A 181 3.36 4.77 44.63
N GLU A 182 4.31 4.55 43.73
CA GLU A 182 5.64 4.00 44.04
C GLU A 182 6.41 4.86 45.06
N ARG A 183 6.29 6.19 44.99
CA ARG A 183 6.88 7.11 45.98
C ARG A 183 6.17 7.09 47.33
N GLN A 184 4.86 6.79 47.35
CA GLN A 184 4.05 6.72 48.57
C GLN A 184 4.18 5.37 49.28
N ILE A 185 4.68 4.32 48.61
CA ILE A 185 5.08 3.07 49.26
C ILE A 185 6.30 3.40 50.14
N PRO A 186 6.17 3.43 51.48
CA PRO A 186 7.30 3.71 52.36
C PRO A 186 8.31 2.56 52.23
N ILE A 187 9.60 2.88 52.24
CA ILE A 187 10.67 1.93 52.53
C ILE A 187 10.48 1.44 53.98
N SER A 188 9.58 0.48 54.14
CA SER A 188 9.41 -0.34 55.35
C SER A 188 9.58 -1.80 54.96
N ALA A 189 10.76 -2.12 54.43
CA ALA A 189 11.28 -3.49 54.36
C ALA A 189 12.80 -3.43 54.13
N ALA A 190 13.56 -3.11 55.19
CA ALA A 190 14.94 -3.61 55.31
C ALA A 190 14.86 -5.04 55.89
N GLY A 191 14.92 -6.02 54.99
CA GLY A 191 15.14 -7.44 55.25
C GLY A 191 15.84 -8.03 54.02
N PRO A 192 16.78 -8.98 54.17
CA PRO A 192 17.82 -9.22 53.17
C PRO A 192 17.23 -9.69 51.84
N ALA A 193 17.87 -9.24 50.77
CA ALA A 193 17.51 -9.47 49.38
C ALA A 193 17.23 -10.96 49.06
N PRO A 194 16.46 -11.23 47.99
CA PRO A 194 17.11 -11.16 46.69
C PRO A 194 16.38 -10.24 45.71
N VAL A 195 17.24 -9.58 44.95
CA VAL A 195 16.96 -8.77 43.76
C VAL A 195 16.16 -9.56 42.71
N ALA A 196 15.07 -8.96 42.21
CA ALA A 196 14.60 -9.17 40.84
C ALA A 196 13.72 -8.00 40.43
N ALA A 197 14.37 -6.95 39.94
CA ALA A 197 13.73 -5.97 39.08
C ALA A 197 13.06 -6.69 37.90
N VAL A 198 11.77 -6.46 37.68
CA VAL A 198 11.14 -6.66 36.37
C VAL A 198 10.94 -5.28 35.74
N THR A 199 12.06 -4.61 35.49
CA THR A 199 12.27 -4.11 34.14
C THR A 199 12.57 -5.34 33.29
N ASN A 200 11.82 -5.54 32.20
CA ASN A 200 12.33 -6.00 30.89
C ASN A 200 11.20 -6.66 30.09
N GLY A 201 10.70 -6.08 29.00
CA GLY A 201 11.47 -5.93 27.76
C GLY A 201 12.76 -5.11 27.84
N LYS A 202 13.87 -5.78 28.16
CA LYS A 202 15.20 -5.39 27.68
C LYS A 202 15.75 -6.65 27.06
N ARG A 203 16.06 -6.49 25.78
CA ARG A 203 16.90 -7.40 25.05
C ARG A 203 18.33 -7.30 25.59
N ALA A 204 19.06 -8.39 25.35
CA ALA A 204 20.49 -8.65 25.57
C ALA A 204 20.79 -9.16 27.00
N LEU A 205 20.92 -10.49 27.15
CA LEU A 205 22.14 -11.34 27.02
C LEU A 205 22.60 -11.59 28.48
N GLU A 206 22.97 -12.77 28.99
CA GLU A 206 23.68 -13.94 28.45
C GLU A 206 23.31 -15.21 29.28
N ASP A 207 23.63 -16.38 28.75
CA ASP A 207 23.36 -17.74 29.26
C ASP A 207 23.94 -18.06 30.66
N GLU A 208 23.27 -18.98 31.39
CA GLU A 208 23.89 -20.21 31.92
C GLU A 208 22.85 -21.05 32.70
N VAL A 209 22.88 -22.36 32.44
CA VAL A 209 21.91 -23.39 32.89
C VAL A 209 22.30 -24.00 34.24
N GLY A 210 21.29 -24.40 35.04
CA GLY A 210 21.44 -25.27 36.22
C GLY A 210 20.09 -25.80 36.74
N PRO A 211 20.04 -26.94 37.46
CA PRO A 211 19.21 -28.09 37.08
C PRO A 211 17.96 -28.26 37.96
N ASP A 212 16.79 -27.91 37.43
CA ASP A 212 15.51 -28.66 37.44
C ASP A 212 14.37 -27.69 37.04
N GLY A 213 13.95 -27.77 35.78
CA GLY A 213 13.38 -26.64 35.03
C GLY A 213 11.88 -26.39 35.18
N LYS A 214 11.37 -25.98 36.35
CA LYS A 214 9.99 -25.45 36.46
C LYS A 214 9.87 -24.23 37.38
N LYS A 215 9.94 -23.02 36.80
CA LYS A 215 9.58 -21.76 37.48
C LYS A 215 8.06 -21.56 37.43
N ILE A 216 7.35 -21.87 38.52
CA ILE A 216 5.94 -21.49 38.69
C ILE A 216 5.91 -19.96 38.89
N ARG A 217 5.24 -19.26 37.97
CA ARG A 217 5.02 -17.81 38.04
C ARG A 217 3.99 -17.51 39.16
N PRO A 218 4.15 -16.47 40.00
CA PRO A 218 3.28 -16.20 41.16
C PRO A 218 1.82 -15.80 40.90
N GLY A 219 1.28 -16.01 39.69
CA GLY A 219 -0.03 -15.49 39.27
C GLY A 219 -1.05 -16.54 38.81
N ILE A 220 -0.73 -17.83 38.88
CA ILE A 220 -1.62 -18.90 38.39
C ILE A 220 -1.80 -19.91 39.52
N ASN A 221 -3.03 -20.05 40.01
CA ASN A 221 -3.38 -21.03 41.03
C ASN A 221 -3.18 -22.46 40.47
N PRO A 222 -2.60 -23.42 41.24
CA PRO A 222 -2.32 -24.77 40.76
C PRO A 222 -3.56 -25.49 40.20
N VAL A 223 -4.75 -25.24 40.77
CA VAL A 223 -6.02 -25.82 40.31
C VAL A 223 -6.32 -25.43 38.85
N ILE A 224 -6.01 -24.18 38.48
CA ILE A 224 -6.25 -23.65 37.14
C ILE A 224 -5.27 -24.29 36.13
N ILE A 225 -4.04 -24.59 36.56
CA ILE A 225 -3.05 -25.28 35.72
C ILE A 225 -3.54 -26.70 35.41
N ASP A 226 -4.04 -27.40 36.43
CA ASP A 226 -4.55 -28.76 36.29
C ASP A 226 -5.73 -28.79 35.32
N GLU A 227 -6.71 -27.88 35.48
CA GLU A 227 -7.84 -27.73 34.55
C GLU A 227 -7.40 -27.43 33.11
N LEU A 228 -6.44 -26.52 32.91
CA LEU A 228 -5.90 -26.21 31.59
C LEU A 228 -5.16 -27.40 30.97
N THR A 229 -4.43 -28.17 31.76
CA THR A 229 -3.70 -29.35 31.27
C THR A 229 -4.63 -30.50 30.91
N GLU A 230 -5.67 -30.75 31.70
CA GLU A 230 -6.70 -31.74 31.41
C GLU A 230 -7.45 -31.39 30.11
N CYS A 231 -7.89 -30.14 29.99
CA CYS A 231 -8.60 -29.67 28.80
C CYS A 231 -7.72 -29.74 27.54
N ASN A 232 -6.41 -29.45 27.65
CA ASN A 232 -5.46 -29.61 26.54
C ASN A 232 -5.28 -31.08 26.13
N SER A 233 -5.24 -32.01 27.09
CA SER A 233 -5.10 -33.45 26.81
C SER A 233 -6.29 -33.97 25.99
N VAL A 234 -7.51 -33.55 26.34
CA VAL A 234 -8.75 -33.91 25.64
C VAL A 234 -8.77 -33.35 24.23
N LEU A 235 -8.42 -32.08 24.06
CA LEU A 235 -8.38 -31.42 22.74
C LEU A 235 -7.28 -32.02 21.85
N SER A 236 -6.14 -32.41 22.42
CA SER A 236 -5.04 -33.04 21.70
C SER A 236 -5.39 -34.45 21.24
N ALA A 237 -6.10 -35.23 22.06
CA ALA A 237 -6.64 -36.54 21.66
C ALA A 237 -7.66 -36.42 20.52
N GLN A 238 -8.56 -35.43 20.59
CA GLN A 238 -9.51 -35.15 19.50
C GLN A 238 -8.82 -34.71 18.20
N ARG A 239 -7.73 -33.96 18.26
CA ARG A 239 -6.96 -33.56 17.06
C ARG A 239 -6.27 -34.74 16.40
N LYS A 240 -5.66 -35.63 17.18
CA LYS A 240 -5.04 -36.87 16.65
C LYS A 240 -6.05 -37.85 16.05
N LYS A 241 -7.30 -37.86 16.52
CA LYS A 241 -8.36 -38.70 15.96
C LYS A 241 -8.93 -38.16 14.64
N ARG A 242 -8.62 -36.91 14.27
CA ARG A 242 -9.09 -36.25 13.04
C ARG A 242 -8.05 -36.20 11.92
N GLN A 243 -6.81 -36.57 12.21
CA GLN A 243 -5.76 -36.84 11.21
C GLN A 243 -5.67 -38.34 10.99
#